data_AF-A0A067C1D2-F1
#
_entry.id   AF-A0A067C1D2-F1
#
_cell.length_a   1.000
_cell.length_b   1.000
_cell.length_c   1.000
_cell.angle_alpha   90.00
_cell.angle_beta   90.00
_cell.angle_gamma   90.00
#
_symmetry.space_group_name_H-M   'P 1'
#
loop_
_entity.id
_entity.type
_entity.pdbx_description
1 polymer ?
#
loop_
_entity_poly.entity_id
_entity_poly.type
_entity_poly.pdbx_seq_one_letter_code
_entity_poly.pdbx_strand_id
1 'polypeptide(L)'
;MMRTGLLQQLEGRFRRKTSLDTATIDHTTTRAFNDAAALNNDVGVEGGVLGLLRSTPTGHGVCRKRRREGDAADVAARRPATHVVAAFTTPSMGIGIYCSDDSAPRAQIVRSTEKDILVVQVLPCGAKDQTTNTLDVK
;
A
#
# COMPACT_ATOMS: atom_id res chain seq x y z
N MET A 1 0.42 27.51 2.93
CA MET A 1 -0.12 26.13 2.90
C MET A 1 0.42 25.43 1.66
N MET A 2 0.85 24.17 1.78
CA MET A 2 1.39 23.27 0.73
C MET A 2 2.90 23.38 0.42
N ARG A 3 3.76 23.02 1.39
CA ARG A 3 5.17 22.66 1.11
C ARG A 3 5.49 21.17 1.31
N THR A 4 4.54 20.38 1.78
CA THR A 4 4.73 18.94 1.96
C THR A 4 4.51 18.24 0.64
N GLY A 5 5.58 18.11 -0.16
CA GLY A 5 5.60 17.29 -1.36
C GLY A 5 5.48 15.79 -1.07
N LEU A 6 4.74 15.38 -0.02
CA LEU A 6 4.65 14.02 0.50
C LEU A 6 4.21 13.04 -0.60
N LEU A 7 3.17 13.37 -1.35
CA LEU A 7 2.70 12.53 -2.45
C LEU A 7 3.79 12.36 -3.53
N GLN A 8 4.48 13.45 -3.89
CA GLN A 8 5.56 13.43 -4.87
C GLN A 8 6.78 12.64 -4.38
N GLN A 9 7.10 12.72 -3.08
CA GLN A 9 8.15 11.94 -2.45
C GLN A 9 7.82 10.45 -2.42
N LEU A 10 6.59 10.10 -2.05
CA LEU A 10 6.11 8.72 -2.06
C LEU A 10 6.16 8.15 -3.49
N GLU A 11 5.60 8.88 -4.46
CA GLU A 11 5.64 8.47 -5.87
C GLU A 11 7.08 8.27 -6.35
N GLY A 12 7.97 9.23 -6.10
CA GLY A 12 9.38 9.14 -6.48
C GLY A 12 10.11 7.95 -5.85
N ARG A 13 9.81 7.62 -4.58
CA ARG A 13 10.41 6.51 -3.84
C ARG A 13 9.91 5.15 -4.33
N PHE A 14 8.62 5.02 -4.63
CA PHE A 14 8.03 3.75 -5.08
C PHE A 14 8.23 3.49 -6.58
N ARG A 15 8.43 4.53 -7.41
CA ARG A 15 8.64 4.39 -8.86
C ARG A 15 9.82 3.49 -9.24
N ARG A 16 10.84 3.39 -8.38
CA ARG A 16 12.06 2.60 -8.63
C ARG A 16 12.10 1.27 -7.88
N LYS A 17 11.08 0.96 -7.07
CA LYS A 17 11.07 -0.27 -6.26
C LYS A 17 10.49 -1.43 -7.04
N THR A 18 11.27 -2.51 -7.10
CA THR A 18 10.90 -3.76 -7.76
C THR A 18 10.25 -4.74 -6.79
N SER A 19 10.65 -4.74 -5.51
CA SER A 19 10.02 -5.50 -4.43
C SER A 19 9.10 -4.60 -3.59
N LEU A 20 7.91 -5.11 -3.30
CA LEU A 20 6.86 -4.43 -2.54
C LEU A 20 6.36 -5.33 -1.41
N ASP A 21 7.25 -5.80 -0.54
CA ASP A 21 6.85 -6.44 0.70
C ASP A 21 6.36 -5.41 1.73
N THR A 22 5.51 -5.85 2.67
CA THR A 22 4.89 -4.99 3.69
C THR A 22 5.90 -4.19 4.49
N ALA A 23 7.01 -4.80 4.91
CA ALA A 23 8.04 -4.12 5.70
C ALA A 23 8.74 -3.02 4.89
N THR A 24 9.05 -3.28 3.62
CA THR A 24 9.62 -2.28 2.72
C THR A 24 8.67 -1.11 2.48
N ILE A 25 7.37 -1.38 2.29
CA ILE A 25 6.35 -0.35 2.11
C ILE A 25 6.24 0.53 3.35
N ASP A 26 6.10 -0.10 4.53
CA ASP A 26 6.02 0.58 5.81
C ASP A 26 7.21 1.52 6.02
N HIS A 27 8.44 0.97 5.95
CA HIS A 27 9.65 1.76 6.14
C HIS A 27 9.77 2.95 5.17
N THR A 28 9.36 2.77 3.91
CA THR A 28 9.42 3.82 2.89
C THR A 28 8.42 4.93 3.16
N THR A 29 7.22 4.55 3.58
CA THR A 29 6.13 5.45 3.89
C THR A 29 6.47 6.27 5.12
N THR A 30 6.90 5.61 6.19
CA THR A 30 7.38 6.26 7.42
C THR A 30 8.50 7.26 7.14
N ARG A 31 9.48 6.87 6.33
CA ARG A 31 10.57 7.78 5.96
C ARG A 31 10.08 9.00 5.17
N ALA A 32 9.10 8.84 4.28
CA ALA A 32 8.55 9.98 3.53
C ALA A 32 7.78 10.96 4.44
N PHE A 33 7.03 10.45 5.43
CA PHE A 33 6.37 11.30 6.42
C PHE A 33 7.38 12.07 7.29
N ASN A 34 8.45 11.41 7.73
CA ASN A 34 9.51 12.05 8.50
C ASN A 34 10.24 13.13 7.68
N ASP A 35 10.56 12.84 6.42
CA ASP A 35 11.17 13.83 5.52
C ASP A 35 10.23 15.02 5.26
N ALA A 36 8.94 14.77 5.10
CA ALA A 36 7.95 15.82 4.93
C ALA A 36 7.80 16.71 6.17
N ALA A 37 7.87 16.12 7.37
CA ALA A 37 7.89 16.87 8.63
C ALA A 37 9.15 17.73 8.74
N ALA A 38 10.33 17.19 8.42
CA ALA A 38 11.59 17.93 8.45
C ALA A 38 11.57 19.14 7.48
N LEU A 39 10.99 18.98 6.29
CA LEU A 39 10.80 20.09 5.33
C LEU A 39 9.78 21.15 5.79
N ASN A 40 8.98 20.82 6.80
CA ASN A 40 7.94 21.67 7.37
C ASN A 40 8.32 22.23 8.76
N ASN A 41 9.62 22.43 9.02
CA ASN A 41 10.17 22.88 10.30
C ASN A 41 9.80 21.95 11.47
N ASP A 42 9.92 20.64 11.25
CA ASP A 42 9.57 19.58 12.21
C ASP A 42 8.10 19.57 12.65
N VAL A 43 7.23 20.30 11.95
CA VAL A 43 5.78 20.20 12.13
C VAL A 43 5.29 18.95 11.40
N GLY A 44 4.82 17.98 12.17
CA GLY A 44 4.25 16.72 11.66
C GLY A 44 3.16 16.96 10.61
N VAL A 45 3.07 16.04 9.65
CA VAL A 45 2.00 16.07 8.65
C VAL A 45 0.71 15.65 9.32
N GLU A 46 -0.26 16.54 9.43
CA GLU A 46 -1.61 16.19 9.86
C GLU A 46 -2.44 15.74 8.65
N GLY A 47 -2.90 14.49 8.66
CA GLY A 47 -3.76 13.96 7.62
C GLY A 47 -3.43 12.51 7.28
N GLY A 48 -3.74 12.13 6.04
CA GLY A 48 -3.44 10.79 5.58
C GLY A 48 -3.38 10.68 4.06
N VAL A 49 -2.76 9.60 3.61
CA VAL A 49 -2.56 9.25 2.21
C VAL A 49 -3.08 7.85 1.96
N LEU A 50 -3.71 7.67 0.80
CA LEU A 50 -4.13 6.37 0.29
C LEU A 50 -3.47 6.18 -1.07
N GLY A 51 -2.77 5.06 -1.24
CA GLY A 51 -2.00 4.77 -2.45
C GLY A 51 -2.24 3.35 -2.93
N LEU A 52 -2.15 3.16 -4.25
CA LEU A 52 -2.15 1.85 -4.88
C LEU A 52 -0.74 1.57 -5.41
N LEU A 53 -0.10 0.56 -4.85
CA LEU A 53 1.21 0.09 -5.28
C LEU A 53 1.06 -1.20 -6.07
N ARG A 54 1.71 -1.28 -7.23
CA ARG A 54 1.72 -2.48 -8.07
C ARG A 54 3.17 -2.89 -8.28
N SER A 55 3.49 -4.14 -8.01
CA SER A 55 4.84 -4.62 -8.29
C SER A 55 5.05 -4.62 -9.80
N THR A 56 6.21 -4.19 -10.27
CA THR A 56 6.54 -4.41 -11.67
C THR A 56 6.78 -5.91 -11.84
N PRO A 57 6.08 -6.61 -12.76
CA PRO A 57 6.41 -8.00 -13.03
C PRO A 57 7.89 -8.06 -13.41
N THR A 58 8.66 -8.88 -12.70
CA THR A 58 10.08 -9.09 -12.96
C THR A 58 10.23 -9.74 -14.33
N GLY A 59 10.28 -8.92 -15.37
CA GLY A 59 10.59 -9.33 -16.72
C GLY A 59 12.07 -9.64 -16.85
N HIS A 60 12.50 -10.79 -16.33
CA HIS A 60 13.70 -11.42 -16.87
C HIS A 60 13.31 -12.16 -18.14
N GLY A 61 13.73 -11.57 -19.26
CA GLY A 61 13.39 -12.03 -20.58
C GLY A 61 13.81 -13.47 -20.84
N VAL A 62 12.93 -14.22 -21.48
CA VAL A 62 13.34 -15.12 -22.54
C VAL A 62 12.36 -14.91 -23.68
N CYS A 63 12.88 -14.33 -24.75
CA CYS A 63 12.29 -14.36 -26.07
C CYS A 63 12.09 -15.83 -26.47
N ARG A 64 10.91 -16.40 -26.23
CA ARG A 64 10.49 -17.67 -26.85
C ARG A 64 9.14 -17.49 -27.51
N LYS A 65 9.25 -17.41 -28.84
CA LYS A 65 8.20 -17.49 -29.85
C LYS A 65 7.12 -18.51 -29.46
N ARG A 66 5.86 -18.04 -29.48
CA ARG A 66 4.59 -18.79 -29.57
C ARG A 66 4.38 -19.97 -28.59
N ARG A 67 3.42 -19.79 -27.68
CA ARG A 67 2.39 -20.81 -27.48
C ARG A 67 1.05 -20.10 -27.18
N ARG A 68 0.05 -20.36 -28.02
CA ARG A 68 -1.36 -20.07 -27.74
C ARG A 68 -1.91 -21.19 -26.86
N GLU A 69 -2.88 -20.83 -26.03
CA GLU A 69 -3.81 -21.66 -25.23
C GLU A 69 -3.24 -22.33 -23.96
N GLY A 70 -3.94 -22.07 -22.84
CA GLY A 70 -3.74 -22.71 -21.54
C GLY A 70 -4.27 -21.88 -20.37
N ASP A 71 -5.50 -22.18 -19.93
CA ASP A 71 -6.12 -21.95 -18.61
C ASP A 71 -6.14 -20.55 -17.96
N ALA A 72 -7.35 -20.14 -17.56
CA ALA A 72 -7.59 -18.98 -16.69
C ALA A 72 -6.80 -19.02 -15.36
N ALA A 73 -6.33 -20.20 -14.96
CA ALA A 73 -5.44 -20.38 -13.81
C ALA A 73 -4.02 -19.82 -14.02
N ASP A 74 -3.50 -19.83 -15.26
CA ASP A 74 -2.14 -19.39 -15.59
C ASP A 74 -2.05 -17.85 -15.80
N VAL A 75 -3.19 -17.20 -16.01
CA VAL A 75 -3.31 -15.73 -16.09
C VAL A 75 -3.23 -15.09 -14.69
N ALA A 76 -3.78 -15.76 -13.67
CA ALA A 76 -3.72 -15.28 -12.29
C ALA A 76 -2.28 -15.27 -11.74
N ALA A 77 -1.45 -16.25 -12.13
CA ALA A 77 -0.04 -16.34 -11.73
C ALA A 77 0.85 -15.23 -12.30
N ARG A 78 0.38 -14.49 -13.32
CA ARG A 78 1.12 -13.40 -13.99
C ARG A 78 0.68 -12.00 -13.58
N ARG A 79 -0.32 -11.86 -12.71
CA ARG A 79 -0.77 -10.54 -12.26
C ARG A 79 0.22 -9.99 -11.24
N PRO A 80 0.72 -8.76 -11.43
CA PRO A 80 1.58 -8.15 -10.43
C PRO A 80 0.85 -8.01 -9.10
N ALA A 81 1.54 -8.35 -8.01
CA ALA A 81 1.05 -8.14 -6.66
C ALA A 81 0.65 -6.66 -6.50
N THR A 82 -0.59 -6.45 -6.09
CA THR A 82 -1.16 -5.11 -5.90
C THR A 82 -1.46 -4.92 -4.43
N HIS A 83 -1.00 -3.80 -3.87
CA HIS A 83 -1.13 -3.46 -2.46
C HIS A 83 -1.77 -2.07 -2.34
N VAL A 84 -2.84 -1.98 -1.56
CA VAL A 84 -3.37 -0.70 -1.11
C VAL A 84 -2.62 -0.32 0.17
N VAL A 85 -2.12 0.90 0.21
CA VAL A 85 -1.40 1.45 1.35
C VAL A 85 -2.19 2.64 1.85
N ALA A 86 -2.59 2.59 3.11
CA ALA A 86 -3.16 3.74 3.81
C ALA A 86 -2.18 4.15 4.91
N ALA A 87 -1.81 5.43 4.96
CA ALA A 87 -0.94 5.94 6.01
C ALA A 87 -1.46 7.27 6.54
N PHE A 88 -1.53 7.42 7.86
CA PHE A 88 -2.18 8.59 8.46
C PHE A 88 -1.72 8.88 9.88
N THR A 89 -1.85 10.13 10.27
CA THR A 89 -1.54 10.66 11.61
C THR A 89 -2.80 11.14 12.35
N THR A 90 -3.94 11.14 11.68
CA THR A 90 -5.25 11.46 12.28
C THR A 90 -5.68 10.38 13.28
N PRO A 91 -6.60 10.68 14.23
CA PRO A 91 -7.07 9.69 15.20
C PRO A 91 -7.69 8.43 14.57
N SER A 92 -8.25 8.58 13.37
CA SER A 92 -8.79 7.45 12.61
C SER A 92 -8.81 7.72 11.11
N MET A 93 -8.98 6.66 10.34
CA MET A 93 -9.21 6.67 8.91
C MET A 93 -10.18 5.55 8.51
N GLY A 94 -11.21 5.89 7.75
CA GLY A 94 -12.06 4.92 7.06
C GLY A 94 -11.42 4.50 5.74
N ILE A 95 -11.32 3.19 5.50
CA ILE A 95 -10.72 2.60 4.30
C ILE A 95 -11.76 1.69 3.65
N GLY A 96 -12.04 1.92 2.37
CA GLY A 96 -12.86 1.05 1.53
C GLY A 96 -12.07 0.58 0.32
N ILE A 97 -12.04 -0.74 0.09
CA ILE A 97 -11.31 -1.37 -1.02
C ILE A 97 -12.23 -2.34 -1.72
N TYR A 98 -12.22 -2.29 -3.05
CA TYR A 98 -12.87 -3.28 -3.87
C TYR A 98 -11.91 -3.70 -5.00
N CYS A 99 -11.69 -5.00 -5.13
CA CYS A 99 -10.97 -5.57 -6.27
C CYS A 99 -11.97 -6.30 -7.17
N SER A 100 -11.73 -6.30 -8.48
CA SER A 100 -12.60 -7.01 -9.44
C SER A 100 -12.71 -8.52 -9.18
N ASP A 101 -11.69 -9.09 -8.54
CA ASP A 101 -11.62 -10.52 -8.21
C ASP A 101 -12.20 -10.82 -6.81
N ASP A 102 -12.56 -9.79 -6.03
CA ASP A 102 -13.17 -9.95 -4.69
C ASP A 102 -14.68 -10.19 -4.86
N SER A 103 -15.26 -11.06 -4.01
CA SER A 103 -16.70 -11.34 -4.02
C SER A 103 -17.54 -10.17 -3.48
N ALA A 104 -16.94 -9.29 -2.67
CA ALA A 104 -17.58 -8.14 -2.05
C ALA A 104 -16.56 -7.02 -1.75
N PRO A 105 -17.00 -5.76 -1.61
CA PRO A 105 -16.15 -4.68 -1.11
C PRO A 105 -15.79 -4.91 0.36
N ARG A 106 -14.55 -4.56 0.72
CA ARG A 106 -14.04 -4.60 2.09
C ARG A 106 -13.96 -3.18 2.64
N ALA A 107 -14.53 -2.96 3.83
CA ALA A 107 -14.49 -1.66 4.49
C ALA A 107 -14.08 -1.82 5.96
N GLN A 108 -13.17 -0.96 6.43
CA GLN A 108 -12.73 -0.94 7.82
C GLN A 108 -12.45 0.49 8.30
N ILE A 109 -12.62 0.74 9.59
CA ILE A 109 -12.17 1.98 10.24
C ILE A 109 -10.95 1.64 11.08
N VAL A 110 -9.79 2.17 10.68
CA VAL A 110 -8.56 2.02 11.45
C VAL A 110 -8.45 3.20 12.40
N ARG A 111 -8.19 2.93 13.68
CA ARG A 111 -8.02 3.95 14.72
C ARG A 111 -6.58 3.90 15.21
N SER A 112 -5.98 5.06 15.42
CA SER A 112 -4.70 5.14 16.13
C SER A 112 -4.94 4.93 17.62
N THR A 113 -4.12 4.11 18.27
CA THR A 113 -4.14 3.90 19.73
C THR A 113 -3.46 5.06 20.45
N GLU A 114 -2.59 5.78 19.77
CA GLU A 114 -1.77 6.84 20.32
C GLU A 114 -1.89 8.13 19.49
N LYS A 115 -1.80 9.27 20.17
CA LYS A 115 -1.88 10.57 19.50
C LYS A 115 -0.55 10.85 18.79
N ASP A 116 -0.63 11.47 17.62
CA ASP A 116 0.53 11.95 16.85
C ASP A 116 1.49 10.85 16.35
N ILE A 117 1.02 9.59 16.29
CA ILE A 117 1.74 8.46 15.69
C ILE A 117 1.27 8.22 14.25
N LEU A 118 2.22 8.00 13.35
CA LEU A 118 1.95 7.54 12.00
C LEU A 118 1.51 6.08 12.02
N VAL A 119 0.29 5.82 11.58
CA VAL A 119 -0.22 4.47 11.32
C VAL A 119 -0.04 4.16 9.84
N VAL A 120 0.54 3.01 9.51
CA VAL A 120 0.65 2.52 8.12
C VAL A 120 -0.03 1.16 8.01
N GLN A 121 -1.03 1.08 7.14
CA GLN A 121 -1.79 -0.12 6.85
C GLN A 121 -1.52 -0.55 5.41
N VAL A 122 -1.01 -1.78 5.24
CA VAL A 122 -0.80 -2.39 3.93
C VAL A 122 -1.81 -3.51 3.72
N LEU A 123 -2.62 -3.40 2.67
CA LEU A 123 -3.75 -4.28 2.38
C LEU A 123 -3.51 -4.93 1.01
N PRO A 124 -3.25 -6.25 0.95
CA PRO A 124 -3.11 -6.93 -0.33
C PRO A 124 -4.46 -6.98 -1.08
N CYS A 125 -4.42 -6.66 -2.37
CA CYS A 125 -5.53 -6.84 -3.30
C CYS A 125 -5.53 -8.26 -3.86
N GLY A 126 -6.70 -8.91 -3.92
CA GLY A 126 -6.84 -10.25 -4.47
C GLY A 126 -6.31 -11.40 -3.59
N ALA A 127 -5.89 -11.12 -2.35
CA ALA A 127 -5.74 -12.17 -1.35
C ALA A 127 -7.16 -12.61 -0.93
N LYS A 128 -7.55 -13.83 -1.29
CA LYS A 128 -8.81 -14.45 -0.81
C LYS A 128 -8.87 -14.27 0.70
N ASP A 129 -10.01 -13.76 1.18
CA ASP A 129 -10.29 -13.37 2.56
C ASP A 129 -9.49 -14.17 3.60
N GLN A 130 -8.39 -13.58 4.07
CA GLN A 130 -7.94 -13.85 5.43
C GLN A 130 -8.71 -12.87 6.30
N THR A 131 -9.90 -13.31 6.71
CA THR A 131 -10.67 -12.69 7.80
C THR A 131 -9.75 -12.47 9.00
N THR A 132 -9.56 -11.19 9.30
CA THR A 132 -9.22 -10.59 10.58
C THR A 132 -9.47 -11.48 11.79
N ASN A 133 -8.39 -11.88 12.48
CA ASN A 133 -8.39 -12.15 13.92
C ASN A 133 -7.40 -11.18 14.57
N THR A 134 -7.85 -9.96 14.83
CA THR A 134 -7.29 -9.11 15.89
C THR A 134 -8.42 -8.79 16.86
N LEU A 135 -8.74 -9.79 17.67
CA LEU A 135 -9.26 -9.60 19.01
C LEU A 135 -8.23 -10.23 19.94
N ASP A 136 -7.43 -9.40 20.59
CA ASP A 136 -7.13 -9.63 22.00
C ASP A 136 -6.75 -8.29 22.64
N VAL A 137 -7.74 -7.75 23.34
CA VAL A 137 -7.57 -6.75 24.38
C VAL A 137 -7.04 -7.50 25.60
N LYS A 138 -5.85 -7.12 26.07
CA LYS A 138 -5.47 -7.27 27.48
C LYS A 138 -4.74 -6.02 27.94
#